data_AF-A0A9X9WUE8-F1
#
_entry.id   AF-A0A9X9WUE8-F1
#
_cell.length_a   1.000
_cell.length_b   1.000
_cell.length_c   1.000
_cell.angle_alpha   90.00
_cell.angle_beta   90.00
_cell.angle_gamma   90.00
#
_symmetry.space_group_name_H-M   'P 1'
#
loop_
_entity.id
_entity.type
_entity.pdbx_description
1 polymer ?
#
loop_
_entity_poly.entity_id
_entity_poly.type
_entity_poly.pdbx_seq_one_letter_code
_entity_poly.pdbx_strand_id
1 'polypeptide(L)' 'MSTAGAGLLYGGLAFAAGMVLGPARELLLAPRIGAVPAALVEAAAMAPLLRVAARIALARLSAPVAGGQR' A
#
# COMPACT_ATOMS: atom_id res chain seq x y z
N MET A 1 -15.80 1.30 -11.04
CA MET A 1 -14.36 1.08 -11.36
C MET A 1 -14.22 -0.33 -11.92
N SER A 2 -13.36 -0.60 -12.92
CA SER A 2 -13.16 -1.97 -13.40
C SER A 2 -12.25 -2.76 -12.45
N THR A 3 -12.32 -4.10 -12.48
CA THR A 3 -11.43 -4.97 -11.69
C THR A 3 -9.96 -4.65 -11.94
N ALA A 4 -9.60 -4.37 -13.20
CA ALA A 4 -8.26 -3.94 -13.58
C ALA A 4 -7.86 -2.60 -12.93
N GLY A 5 -8.79 -1.62 -12.89
CA GLY A 5 -8.55 -0.34 -12.22
C GLY A 5 -8.37 -0.47 -10.70
N ALA A 6 -9.10 -1.38 -10.06
CA ALA A 6 -8.91 -1.69 -8.64
C ALA A 6 -7.53 -2.33 -8.37
N GLY A 7 -7.09 -3.24 -9.25
CA GLY A 7 -5.76 -3.82 -9.20
C GLY A 7 -4.65 -2.77 -9.35
N LEU A 8 -4.79 -1.86 -10.32
CA LEU A 8 -3.87 -0.74 -10.51
C LEU A 8 -3.82 0.20 -9.30
N LEU A 9 -4.97 0.54 -8.71
CA LEU A 9 -5.03 1.38 -7.53
C LEU A 9 -4.35 0.70 -6.33
N TYR A 10 -4.68 -0.58 -6.08
CA TYR A 10 -4.04 -1.35 -5.02
C TYR A 10 -2.52 -1.44 -5.22
N GLY A 11 -2.08 -1.81 -6.41
CA GLY A 11 -0.67 -1.91 -6.77
C GLY A 11 0.07 -0.57 -6.63
N GLY A 12 -0.55 0.53 -7.07
CA GLY A 12 0.01 1.87 -6.93
C GLY A 12 0.16 2.30 -5.47
N LEU A 13 -0.83 2.01 -4.62
CA LEU A 13 -0.75 2.30 -3.18
C LEU A 13 0.31 1.44 -2.48
N ALA A 14 0.39 0.15 -2.80
CA ALA A 14 1.42 -0.75 -2.28
C ALA A 14 2.83 -0.31 -2.71
N PHE A 15 2.99 0.09 -3.98
CA PHE A 15 4.25 0.60 -4.51
C PHE A 15 4.66 1.90 -3.82
N ALA A 16 3.74 2.85 -3.65
CA ALA A 16 4.01 4.10 -2.95
C ALA A 16 4.44 3.85 -1.50
N ALA A 17 3.80 2.90 -0.81
CA ALA A 17 4.20 2.50 0.53
C ALA A 17 5.64 1.95 0.55
N GLY A 18 5.99 1.05 -0.37
CA GLY A 18 7.34 0.48 -0.44
C GLY A 18 8.40 1.50 -0.86
N MET A 19 8.05 2.44 -1.74
CA MET A 19 8.92 3.54 -2.16
C MET A 19 9.30 4.44 -0.97
N VAL A 20 8.41 4.61 0.01
CA VAL A 20 8.71 5.41 1.22
C VAL A 20 9.42 4.58 2.27
N LEU A 21 8.94 3.35 2.52
CA LEU A 21 9.48 2.46 3.55
C LEU A 21 10.90 1.98 3.26
N GLY A 22 11.23 1.66 2.00
CA GLY A 22 12.56 1.16 1.63
C GLY A 22 13.69 2.17 1.94
N PRO A 23 13.60 3.42 1.48
CA PRO A 23 14.56 4.47 1.85
C PRO A 23 14.55 4.77 3.35
N ALA A 24 13.38 4.79 4.00
CA ALA A 24 13.32 4.98 5.46
C ALA A 24 14.03 3.84 6.21
N ARG A 25 13.91 2.59 5.72
CA ARG A 25 14.63 1.44 6.25
C ARG A 25 16.13 1.66 6.14
N GLU A 26 16.64 2.02 4.97
CA GLU A 26 18.10 2.12 4.77
C GLU A 26 18.72 3.36 5.39
N LEU A 27 18.03 4.51 5.36
CA LEU A 27 18.58 5.77 5.84
C LEU A 27 18.41 5.96 7.35
N LEU A 28 17.35 5.41 7.94
CA LEU A 28 17.00 5.66 9.34
C LEU A 28 17.13 4.42 10.24
N LEU A 29 16.67 3.26 9.78
CA LEU A 29 16.60 2.05 10.63
C LEU A 29 17.88 1.21 10.56
N ALA A 30 18.37 0.89 9.36
CA ALA A 30 19.54 0.04 9.17
C ALA A 30 20.79 0.55 9.93
N PRO A 31 21.09 1.87 9.98
CA PRO A 31 22.23 2.38 10.76
C PRO A 31 22.04 2.30 12.27
N ARG A 32 20.81 2.18 12.76
CA ARG A 32 20.47 2.22 14.19
C ARG A 32 20.31 0.84 14.81
N ILE A 33 19.69 -0.07 14.08
CA ILE A 33 19.32 -1.40 14.59
C ILE A 33 19.90 -2.55 13.74
N GLY A 34 20.52 -2.27 12.60
CA GLY A 34 21.04 -3.27 11.67
C GLY A 34 20.03 -3.66 10.58
N ALA A 35 20.53 -4.29 9.50
CA ALA A 35 19.75 -4.53 8.29
C ALA A 35 18.57 -5.51 8.48
N VAL A 36 18.81 -6.64 9.16
CA VAL A 36 17.79 -7.68 9.38
C VAL A 36 16.61 -7.20 10.23
N PRO A 37 16.80 -6.65 11.44
CA PRO A 37 15.68 -6.15 12.23
C PRO A 37 15.00 -4.95 11.57
N ALA A 38 15.72 -4.10 10.82
CA ALA A 38 15.11 -3.04 10.03
C ALA A 38 14.16 -3.59 8.94
N ALA A 39 14.52 -4.70 8.28
CA ALA A 39 13.66 -5.38 7.32
C ALA A 39 12.41 -5.99 7.97
N LEU A 40 12.52 -6.52 9.19
CA LEU A 40 11.37 -7.03 9.94
C LEU A 40 10.40 -5.90 10.34
N VAL A 41 10.93 -4.74 10.75
CA VAL A 41 10.12 -3.55 11.05
C VAL A 41 9.39 -3.06 9.79
N GLU A 42 10.07 -3.00 8.65
CA GLU A 42 9.44 -2.65 7.37
C GLU A 42 8.33 -3.65 7.00
N ALA A 43 8.59 -4.96 7.07
CA ALA A 43 7.60 -5.98 6.77
C ALA A 43 6.37 -5.89 7.69
N ALA A 44 6.58 -5.65 8.99
CA ALA A 44 5.51 -5.45 9.96
C ALA A 44 4.70 -4.17 9.67
N ALA A 45 5.35 -3.09 9.25
CA ALA A 45 4.69 -1.85 8.84
C ALA A 45 3.93 -2.00 7.50
N MET A 46 4.40 -2.88 6.62
CA MET A 46 3.78 -3.09 5.32
C MET A 46 2.41 -3.79 5.41
N ALA A 47 2.23 -4.70 6.37
CA ALA A 47 0.97 -5.42 6.57
C ALA A 47 -0.26 -4.50 6.78
N PRO A 48 -0.27 -3.52 7.71
CA PRO A 48 -1.40 -2.61 7.86
C PRO A 48 -1.57 -1.69 6.65
N LEU A 49 -0.48 -1.28 5.98
CA LEU A 49 -0.56 -0.44 4.78
C LEU A 49 -1.24 -1.17 3.62
N LEU A 50 -0.88 -2.42 3.37
CA LEU A 50 -1.53 -3.27 2.36
C LEU A 50 -3.00 -3.51 2.70
N ARG A 51 -3.33 -3.72 3.97
CA ARG A 51 -4.73 -3.86 4.41
C ARG A 51 -5.54 -2.59 4.14
N VAL A 52 -4.98 -1.42 4.39
CA VAL A 52 -5.63 -0.13 4.08
C VAL A 52 -5.76 0.05 2.56
N ALA A 53 -4.72 -0.24 1.79
CA ALA A 53 -4.76 -0.18 0.34
C ALA A 53 -5.84 -1.08 -0.26
N ALA A 54 -5.96 -2.32 0.23
CA ALA A 54 -6.99 -3.27 -0.18
C ALA A 54 -8.40 -2.74 0.16
N ARG A 55 -8.58 -2.19 1.37
CA ARG A 55 -9.85 -1.57 1.77
C ARG A 55 -10.25 -0.40 0.88
N ILE A 56 -9.30 0.46 0.55
CA ILE A 56 -9.53 1.59 -0.37
C ILE A 56 -9.91 1.07 -1.75
N ALA A 57 -9.13 0.13 -2.31
CA ALA A 57 -9.39 -0.44 -3.63
C ALA A 57 -10.78 -1.09 -3.71
N LEU A 58 -11.17 -1.88 -2.70
CA LEU A 58 -12.49 -2.51 -2.63
C LEU A 58 -13.62 -1.48 -2.44
N ALA A 59 -13.45 -0.49 -1.56
CA ALA A 59 -14.44 0.56 -1.37
C ALA A 59 -14.71 1.35 -2.67
N ARG A 60 -13.66 1.60 -3.47
CA ARG A 60 -13.78 2.26 -4.77
C ARG A 60 -14.34 1.35 -5.87
N LEU A 61 -14.21 0.04 -5.73
CA LEU A 61 -14.84 -0.93 -6.62
C LEU A 61 -16.35 -1.05 -6.36
N SER A 62 -16.75 -1.05 -5.09
CA SER A 62 -18.14 -1.17 -4.64
C SER A 62 -18.91 0.16 -4.58
N ALA A 63 -18.26 1.30 -4.84
CA ALA A 63 -18.93 2.59 -4.90
C ALA A 63 -20.01 2.56 -6.00
N PRO A 64 -21.29 2.88 -5.69
CA PRO A 64 -22.33 2.95 -6.70
C PRO A 64 -21.90 3.93 -7.78
N VAL A 65 -22.12 3.59 -9.05
CA VAL A 65 -22.00 4.56 -10.14
C VAL A 65 -23.10 5.61 -9.93
N ALA A 66 -22.78 6.66 -9.18
CA ALA A 66 -23.63 7.82 -9.03
C ALA A 66 -23.57 8.62 -10.34
N GLY A 67 -24.35 8.19 -11.34
CA GLY A 67 -24.60 8.92 -12.59
C GLY A 67 -24.53 8.08 -13.86
N GLY A 68 -25.69 7.83 -14.48
CA GLY A 68 -25.83 7.23 -15.82
C GLY A 68 -26.92 6.14 -15.89
N GLN A 69 -28.18 6.42 -15.57
CA GLN A 69 -29.28 6.85 -16.46
C GLN A 69 -29.96 5.71 -17.25
N ARG A 70 -31.29 5.80 -17.24
CA ARG A 70 -32.31 4.98 -17.90
C ARG A 70 -32.17 4.98 -19.41
#